data_AF-A0A7W4UY20-F1
#
_entry.id   AF-A0A7W4UY20-F1
#
_cell.length_a   1.000
_cell.length_b   1.000
_cell.length_c   1.000
_cell.angle_alpha   90.00
_cell.angle_beta   90.00
_cell.angle_gamma   90.00
#
_symmetry.space_group_name_H-M   'P 1'
#
loop_
_entity.id
_entity.type
_entity.pdbx_description
1 polymer ?
#
loop_
_entity_poly.entity_id
_entity_poly.type
_entity_poly.pdbx_seq_one_letter_code
_entity_poly.pdbx_strand_id
1 'polypeptide(L)' 'MPFERVAEEMRDIYANAIARAVHDGDSPPDDIVASWAFYDAALREGRTAVVLRDRPAPDHT' A
#
# COMPACT_ATOMS: atom_id res chain seq x y z
N MET A 1 -10.78 -5.76 -12.78
CA MET A 1 -10.93 -6.17 -11.37
C MET A 1 -11.50 -4.98 -10.60
N PRO A 2 -12.50 -5.15 -9.72
CA PRO A 2 -12.98 -4.06 -8.87
C PRO A 2 -11.85 -3.57 -7.96
N PHE A 3 -11.83 -2.29 -7.64
CA PHE A 3 -10.76 -1.66 -6.86
C PHE A 3 -10.55 -2.33 -5.50
N GLU A 4 -11.64 -2.68 -4.82
CA GLU A 4 -11.63 -3.37 -3.52
C GLU A 4 -10.79 -4.65 -3.58
N ARG A 5 -10.99 -5.49 -4.60
CA ARG A 5 -10.20 -6.73 -4.76
C ARG A 5 -8.71 -6.46 -5.02
N VAL A 6 -8.38 -5.40 -5.75
CA VAL A 6 -6.98 -4.99 -5.96
C VAL A 6 -6.38 -4.48 -4.64
N ALA A 7 -7.14 -3.73 -3.85
CA ALA A 7 -6.68 -3.23 -2.56
C ALA A 7 -6.48 -4.36 -1.55
N GLU A 8 -7.33 -5.38 -1.52
CA GLU A 8 -7.15 -6.60 -0.72
C GLU A 8 -5.87 -7.33 -1.12
N GLU A 9 -5.69 -7.62 -2.41
CA GLU A 9 -4.51 -8.31 -2.92
C GLU A 9 -3.22 -7.54 -2.58
N MET A 10 -3.22 -6.22 -2.76
CA MET A 10 -2.07 -5.38 -2.43
C MET A 10 -1.79 -5.32 -0.92
N ARG A 11 -2.82 -5.13 -0.08
CA ARG A 11 -2.68 -5.15 1.38
C ARG A 11 -2.05 -6.47 1.83
N ASP A 12 -2.51 -7.60 1.31
CA ASP A 12 -2.02 -8.92 1.72
C ASP A 12 -0.57 -9.15 1.27
N ILE A 13 -0.18 -8.66 0.09
CA ILE A 13 1.22 -8.70 -0.38
C ILE A 13 2.13 -7.91 0.58
N TYR A 14 1.78 -6.67 0.92
CA TYR A 14 2.61 -5.86 1.82
C TYR A 14 2.60 -6.43 3.25
N ALA A 15 1.48 -6.96 3.73
CA ALA A 15 1.40 -7.62 5.03
C ALA A 15 2.37 -8.82 5.11
N ASN A 16 2.45 -9.63 4.05
CA ASN A 16 3.39 -10.75 3.98
C ASN A 16 4.85 -10.29 3.96
N ALA A 17 5.16 -9.21 3.24
CA ALA A 17 6.50 -8.64 3.23
C ALA A 17 6.92 -8.13 4.62
N ILE A 18 6.02 -7.44 5.32
CA ILE A 18 6.23 -6.98 6.70
C ILE A 18 6.43 -8.15 7.65
N ALA A 19 5.55 -9.15 7.57
CA ALA A 19 5.63 -10.34 8.42
C ALA A 19 6.95 -11.09 8.23
N ARG A 20 7.44 -11.17 6.98
CA ARG A 20 8.75 -11.77 6.69
C ARG A 20 9.90 -10.98 7.31
N ALA A 21 9.94 -9.66 7.14
CA ALA A 21 10.99 -8.83 7.74
C ALA A 21 11.02 -8.99 9.27
N VAL A 22 9.86 -8.93 9.92
CA VAL A 22 9.74 -9.13 11.37
C VAL A 22 10.17 -10.54 11.78
N HIS A 23 9.83 -11.57 11.01
CA HIS A 23 10.25 -12.94 11.27
C HIS A 23 11.77 -13.11 11.18
N ASP A 24 12.40 -12.46 10.21
CA ASP A 24 13.85 -12.48 10.00
C ASP A 24 14.61 -11.62 11.04
N GLY A 25 13.89 -10.87 11.89
CA GLY A 25 14.45 -9.99 12.92
C GLY A 25 14.82 -8.59 12.40
N ASP A 26 14.42 -8.28 11.17
CA ASP A 26 14.65 -6.99 10.51
C ASP A 26 13.48 -6.03 10.72
N SER A 27 13.78 -4.73 10.64
CA SER A 27 12.74 -3.70 10.56
C SER A 27 12.19 -3.63 9.13
N PRO A 28 10.86 -3.70 8.94
CA PRO A 28 10.25 -3.53 7.62
C PRO A 28 10.51 -2.12 7.08
N PRO A 29 10.76 -1.96 5.77
CA PRO A 29 10.93 -0.64 5.15
C PRO A 29 9.69 0.25 5.32
N ASP A 30 9.91 1.55 5.56
CA ASP A 30 8.84 2.53 5.81
C ASP A 30 7.84 2.65 4.64
N ASP A 31 8.32 2.54 3.40
CA ASP A 31 7.50 2.60 2.18
C ASP A 31 6.57 1.40 2.04
N ILE A 32 7.00 0.22 2.49
CA ILE A 32 6.19 -1.00 2.55
C ILE A 32 5.09 -0.86 3.60
N VAL A 33 5.43 -0.35 4.79
CA VAL A 33 4.45 -0.11 5.87
C VAL A 33 3.44 0.95 5.47
N ALA A 34 3.88 2.05 4.87
CA ALA A 34 3.00 3.11 4.36
C ALA A 34 2.07 2.59 3.26
N SER A 35 2.58 1.76 2.35
CA SER A 35 1.78 1.15 1.28
C SER A 35 0.73 0.20 1.84
N TRP A 36 1.09 -0.64 2.81
CA TRP A 36 0.12 -1.50 3.52
C TRP A 36 -1.00 -0.67 4.17
N ALA A 37 -0.63 0.37 4.93
CA ALA A 37 -1.58 1.21 5.64
C ALA A 37 -2.54 1.94 4.70
N PHE A 38 -2.05 2.35 3.53
CA PHE A 38 -2.87 2.97 2.48
C PHE A 38 -3.98 2.02 2.00
N TYR A 39 -3.64 0.78 1.64
CA TYR A 39 -4.63 -0.18 1.14
C TYR A 39 -5.57 -0.66 2.25
N ASP A 40 -5.09 -0.81 3.49
CA ASP A 40 -5.96 -1.11 4.64
C ASP A 40 -7.00 0.00 4.87
N ALA A 41 -6.58 1.27 4.85
CA ALA A 41 -7.48 2.41 4.97
C ALA A 41 -8.49 2.48 3.82
N ALA A 42 -8.06 2.24 2.59
CA ALA A 42 -8.94 2.23 1.42
C ALA A 42 -10.06 1.19 1.53
N LEU A 43 -9.75 0.00 2.09
CA LEU A 43 -10.73 -1.05 2.36
C LEU A 43 -11.66 -0.70 3.52
N ARG A 44 -11.13 -0.18 4.63
CA ARG A 44 -11.92 0.16 5.82
C ARG A 44 -12.89 1.31 5.60
N GLU A 45 -12.49 2.31 4.83
CA GLU A 45 -13.31 3.51 4.58
C GLU A 45 -14.26 3.33 3.40
N GLY A 46 -14.18 2.21 2.67
CA GLY A 46 -14.90 2.00 1.41
C GLY A 46 -14.54 3.05 0.35
N ARG A 47 -13.42 3.76 0.55
CA ARG A 47 -12.95 4.80 -0.36
C ARG A 47 -12.09 4.12 -1.41
N THR A 48 -12.61 4.09 -2.62
CA THR A 48 -11.78 3.91 -3.82
C THR A 48 -10.57 4.82 -3.67
N ALA A 49 -9.35 4.27 -3.79
CA ALA A 49 -8.09 5.02 -3.77
C ALA A 49 -8.01 5.98 -4.97
N VAL A 50 -8.85 7.01 -4.98
CA VAL A 50 -8.89 8.05 -6.00
C VAL A 50 -7.99 9.20 -5.54
N VAL A 51 -6.79 8.91 -5.04
CA VAL A 51 -5.75 9.94 -4.86
C VAL A 51 -4.35 9.32 -4.96
N LEU A 52 -4.09 8.50 -5.97
CA LEU A 52 -2.71 8.07 -6.31
C LEU A 52 -2.30 8.43 -7.75
N ARG A 53 -3.09 9.26 -8.44
CA ARG A 53 -2.78 9.67 -9.83
C ARG A 53 -2.73 11.17 -10.09
N ASP A 54 -2.70 12.00 -9.05
CA ASP A 54 -2.51 13.45 -9.21
C ASP A 54 -1.22 13.93 -8.53
N ARG A 55 -0.15 13.13 -8.67
CA ARG A 55 1.20 13.67 -8.55
C ARG A 55 1.52 14.25 -9.93
N PRO A 56 1.53 15.58 -10.14
CA PRO A 56 2.10 16.12 -11.37
C PRO A 56 3.52 15.59 -11.47
N ALA A 57 3.86 15.04 -12.64
CA ALA A 57 5.24 14.68 -12.93
C ALA A 57 6.13 15.89 -12.62
N PRO A 58 7.31 15.72 -11.97
CA PRO A 58 8.20 16.84 -11.80
C PRO A 58 8.57 17.35 -13.20
N ASP A 59 8.17 18.57 -13.51
CA ASP A 59 8.62 19.29 -14.70
C ASP A 59 10.15 19.35 -14.64
N HIS A 60 10.81 18.55 -15.47
CA HIS A 60 12.23 18.72 -15.75
C HIS A 60 12.37 20.01 -16.55
N THR A 61 12.79 21.08 -15.88
CA THR A 61 13.34 22.30 -16.52
C THR A 61 14.82 22.40 -16.20
#